data_AF-A0A166VWH8-F1
#
_entry.id   AF-A0A166VWH8-F1
#
_cell.length_a   1.000
_cell.length_b   1.000
_cell.length_c   1.000
_cell.angle_alpha   90.00
_cell.angle_beta   90.00
_cell.angle_gamma   90.00
#
_symmetry.space_group_name_H-M   'P 1'
#
loop_
_entity.id
_entity.type
_entity.pdbx_description
1 polymer ?
#
loop_
_entity_poly.entity_id
_entity_poly.type
_entity_poly.pdbx_seq_one_letter_code
_entity_poly.pdbx_strand_id
1 'polypeptide(L)'
;MKSAHGTTAHPPERRSEACAGTIQYCREGFFRDFGEDFINEEECLESRDPETGGARPVTEPEPAAITSAATTPVTTPASAPPASTDLSKKKPFLHSDLVSSPRNCGVSQMIKSPKSRSEACAGTVKYCREGFFRDFDESFSNEAECLESRDPPSLRPFKTGRPTERACVDRPGNRRKAQSEDCVGTAQYCSQGYFRVSGEDFANEEECLKSRNPASGAAPPVIEPEPAATAPATAPASNSSASAPPASASLSKKPFKLRGGTPTSCGLLIGDPRAHSEACFGTVLYCRNEFFREFGENISSEEECLQSRTRPSRRRSQQAAPQPASVDAATKV
;
A
#
# COMPACT_ATOMS: atom_id res chain seq x y z
N MET A 1 -34.09 -44.29 -10.59
CA MET A 1 -33.52 -43.11 -11.28
C MET A 1 -32.94 -42.20 -10.20
N LYS A 2 -31.61 -42.17 -10.02
CA LYS A 2 -30.94 -41.29 -9.06
C LYS A 2 -30.57 -40.00 -9.79
N SER A 3 -31.17 -38.87 -9.40
CA SER A 3 -30.80 -37.54 -9.90
C SER A 3 -29.39 -37.20 -9.43
N ALA A 4 -28.48 -37.06 -10.39
CA ALA A 4 -27.18 -36.44 -10.16
C ALA A 4 -27.38 -34.92 -10.03
N HIS A 5 -27.29 -34.40 -8.81
CA HIS A 5 -27.16 -32.96 -8.60
C HIS A 5 -25.75 -32.56 -9.04
N GLY A 6 -25.65 -31.97 -10.24
CA GLY A 6 -24.42 -31.34 -10.71
C GLY A 6 -24.13 -30.10 -9.87
N THR A 7 -23.05 -30.13 -9.11
CA THR A 7 -22.54 -28.98 -8.36
C THR A 7 -21.96 -27.98 -9.36
N THR A 8 -22.74 -26.95 -9.71
CA THR A 8 -22.27 -25.85 -10.56
C THR A 8 -21.21 -25.07 -9.78
N ALA A 9 -19.93 -25.24 -10.14
CA ALA A 9 -18.84 -24.52 -9.51
C ALA A 9 -18.97 -23.01 -9.79
N HIS A 10 -19.35 -22.24 -8.76
CA HIS A 10 -19.34 -20.78 -8.84
C HIS A 10 -17.89 -20.26 -8.92
N PRO A 11 -17.63 -19.22 -9.74
CA PRO A 11 -16.31 -18.60 -9.83
C PRO A 11 -15.87 -18.04 -8.47
N PRO A 12 -14.56 -18.11 -8.14
CA PRO A 12 -14.03 -17.83 -6.80
C PRO A 12 -14.33 -16.40 -6.30
N GLU A 13 -14.44 -15.43 -7.21
CA GLU A 13 -14.75 -14.03 -6.85
C GLU A 13 -16.14 -13.86 -6.21
N ARG A 14 -17.11 -14.72 -6.57
CA ARG A 14 -18.46 -14.69 -5.98
C ARG A 14 -18.56 -15.36 -4.62
N ARG A 15 -17.51 -16.03 -4.16
CA ARG A 15 -17.46 -16.72 -2.87
C ARG A 15 -16.93 -15.84 -1.74
N SER A 16 -16.42 -14.65 -2.05
CA SER A 16 -15.96 -13.72 -1.01
C SER A 16 -17.12 -13.19 -0.17
N GLU A 17 -16.89 -13.00 1.12
CA GLU A 17 -17.90 -12.49 2.06
C GLU A 17 -18.48 -11.13 1.61
N ALA A 18 -17.64 -10.26 1.06
CA ALA A 18 -18.05 -8.95 0.54
C ALA A 18 -19.06 -9.03 -0.62
N CYS A 19 -19.10 -10.16 -1.35
CA CYS A 19 -19.99 -10.36 -2.49
C CYS A 19 -21.20 -11.23 -2.15
N ALA A 20 -21.02 -12.28 -1.35
CA ALA A 20 -22.10 -13.18 -0.95
C ALA A 20 -22.94 -12.62 0.22
N GLY A 21 -22.35 -11.76 1.05
CA GLY A 21 -22.88 -11.36 2.33
C GLY A 21 -22.55 -12.39 3.43
N THR A 22 -22.35 -11.92 4.65
CA THR A 22 -21.91 -12.73 5.82
C THR A 22 -22.75 -13.99 6.04
N ILE A 23 -24.08 -13.87 6.00
CA ILE A 23 -24.98 -15.01 6.24
C ILE A 23 -24.79 -16.08 5.17
N GLN A 24 -24.79 -15.70 3.89
CA GLN A 24 -24.62 -16.65 2.79
C GLN A 24 -23.20 -17.25 2.80
N TYR A 25 -22.19 -16.45 3.14
CA TYR A 25 -20.79 -16.88 3.23
C TYR A 25 -20.59 -17.98 4.29
N CYS A 26 -21.18 -17.81 5.47
CA CYS A 26 -21.15 -18.83 6.52
C CYS A 26 -21.98 -20.06 6.15
N ARG A 27 -23.19 -19.87 5.62
CA ARG A 27 -24.10 -20.96 5.27
C ARG A 27 -23.59 -21.88 4.16
N GLU A 28 -22.95 -21.31 3.14
CA GLU A 28 -22.38 -22.08 2.02
C GLU A 28 -20.99 -22.64 2.35
N GLY A 29 -20.45 -22.38 3.55
CA GLY A 29 -19.14 -22.88 3.97
C GLY A 29 -17.97 -22.25 3.21
N PHE A 30 -18.15 -21.06 2.61
CA PHE A 30 -17.11 -20.43 1.81
C PHE A 30 -15.86 -20.08 2.64
N PHE A 31 -16.01 -19.89 3.95
CA PHE A 31 -14.89 -19.71 4.87
C PHE A 31 -13.79 -20.79 4.78
N ARG A 32 -14.15 -22.03 4.40
CA ARG A 32 -13.18 -23.12 4.19
C ARG A 32 -12.31 -22.89 2.96
N ASP A 33 -12.86 -22.30 1.91
CA ASP A 33 -12.13 -21.96 0.67
C ASP A 33 -11.11 -20.84 0.91
N PHE A 34 -11.32 -20.02 1.95
CA PHE A 34 -10.43 -18.92 2.35
C PHE A 34 -9.49 -19.29 3.50
N GLY A 35 -9.52 -20.54 3.98
CA GLY A 35 -8.64 -21.03 5.04
C GLY A 35 -8.94 -20.42 6.41
N GLU A 36 -10.20 -20.07 6.68
CA GLU A 36 -10.64 -19.66 8.01
C GLU A 36 -11.02 -20.91 8.83
N ASP A 37 -10.56 -20.97 10.08
CA ASP A 37 -10.62 -22.17 10.93
C ASP A 37 -11.97 -22.33 11.67
N PHE A 38 -13.09 -22.00 11.04
CA PHE A 38 -14.41 -22.24 11.63
C PHE A 38 -14.80 -23.71 11.47
N ILE A 39 -15.28 -24.32 12.55
CA ILE A 39 -15.68 -25.73 12.57
C ILE A 39 -17.00 -25.90 11.79
N ASN A 40 -17.92 -24.94 11.94
CA ASN A 40 -19.26 -24.97 11.34
C ASN A 40 -19.82 -23.56 11.02
N GLU A 41 -21.01 -23.52 10.43
CA GLU A 41 -21.74 -22.28 10.09
C GLU A 41 -22.03 -21.41 11.31
N GLU A 42 -22.38 -22.01 12.45
CA GLU A 42 -22.76 -21.29 13.67
C GLU A 42 -21.56 -20.52 14.25
N GLU A 43 -20.38 -21.13 14.34
CA GLU A 43 -19.16 -20.46 14.80
C GLU A 43 -18.74 -19.32 13.85
N CYS A 44 -18.94 -19.52 12.55
CA CYS A 44 -18.71 -18.49 11.53
C CYS A 44 -19.64 -17.28 11.71
N LEU A 45 -20.92 -17.51 12.04
CA LEU A 45 -21.90 -16.45 12.30
C LEU A 45 -21.67 -15.75 13.64
N GLU A 46 -21.41 -16.50 14.71
CA GLU A 46 -21.15 -15.95 16.06
C GLU A 46 -19.90 -15.05 16.07
N SER A 47 -18.85 -15.42 15.35
CA SER A 47 -17.63 -14.61 15.24
C SER A 47 -17.83 -13.26 14.52
N ARG A 48 -18.93 -13.11 13.78
CA ARG A 48 -19.24 -11.95 12.94
C ARG A 48 -20.43 -11.15 13.42
N ASP A 49 -21.15 -11.63 14.44
CA ASP A 49 -22.25 -10.89 15.05
C ASP A 49 -21.68 -9.80 15.98
N PRO A 50 -21.87 -8.50 15.65
CA PRO A 50 -21.32 -7.40 16.44
C PRO A 50 -21.93 -7.29 17.84
N GLU A 51 -23.08 -7.94 18.10
CA GLU A 51 -23.71 -7.91 19.42
C GLU A 51 -23.09 -8.91 20.40
N THR A 52 -22.34 -9.90 19.91
CA THR A 52 -21.70 -10.94 20.73
C THR A 52 -20.28 -10.56 21.16
N GLY A 53 -19.90 -9.28 21.09
CA GLY A 53 -18.67 -8.70 21.63
C GLY A 53 -18.57 -8.74 23.18
N GLY A 54 -19.07 -9.82 23.80
CA GLY A 54 -18.90 -10.15 25.20
C GLY A 54 -17.50 -10.72 25.41
N ALA A 55 -16.73 -10.03 26.26
CA ALA A 55 -15.48 -10.51 26.82
C ALA A 55 -15.59 -11.99 27.22
N ARG A 56 -14.71 -12.83 26.68
CA ARG A 56 -14.45 -14.15 27.27
C ARG A 56 -14.04 -13.93 28.73
N PRO A 57 -14.74 -14.49 29.73
CA PRO A 57 -14.25 -14.48 31.09
C PRO A 57 -13.01 -15.37 31.14
N VAL A 58 -11.87 -14.75 31.40
CA VAL A 58 -10.66 -15.44 31.84
C VAL A 58 -11.01 -16.11 33.16
N THR A 59 -10.95 -17.44 33.18
CA THR A 59 -11.16 -18.24 34.38
C THR A 59 -10.04 -17.93 35.38
N GLU A 60 -10.34 -17.06 36.34
CA GLU A 60 -9.51 -16.72 37.49
C GLU A 60 -9.61 -17.86 38.53
N PRO A 61 -8.49 -18.47 38.97
CA PRO A 61 -8.52 -19.45 40.05
C PRO A 61 -8.66 -18.76 41.41
N GLU A 62 -9.64 -19.26 42.16
CA GLU A 62 -10.06 -18.94 43.53
C GLU A 62 -8.90 -18.83 44.56
N PRO A 63 -8.84 -17.79 45.41
CA PRO A 63 -7.87 -17.71 46.49
C PRO A 63 -8.42 -18.37 47.77
N ALA A 64 -7.76 -19.44 48.21
CA ALA A 64 -7.95 -20.00 49.55
C ALA A 64 -7.34 -19.07 50.62
N ALA A 65 -8.16 -18.74 51.61
CA ALA A 65 -7.76 -18.00 52.80
C ALA A 65 -6.80 -18.80 53.69
N ILE A 66 -5.71 -18.17 54.14
CA ILE A 66 -4.98 -18.56 55.34
C ILE A 66 -4.39 -17.33 56.06
N THR A 67 -4.97 -17.10 57.23
CA THR A 67 -4.45 -16.65 58.52
C THR A 67 -2.95 -16.27 58.66
N SER A 68 -2.79 -15.04 59.17
CA SER A 68 -1.77 -14.44 60.06
C SER A 68 -0.36 -15.03 60.27
N ALA A 69 0.57 -14.07 60.25
CA ALA A 69 1.80 -13.91 61.04
C ALA A 69 3.07 -14.67 60.60
N ALA A 70 4.02 -13.92 60.04
CA ALA A 70 5.37 -13.75 60.59
C ALA A 70 6.27 -12.93 59.65
N THR A 71 6.92 -11.93 60.24
CA THR A 71 8.07 -11.17 59.75
C THR A 71 9.14 -12.05 59.10
N THR A 72 9.59 -11.74 57.87
CA THR A 72 10.91 -12.10 57.30
C THR A 72 11.18 -11.31 55.99
N PRO A 73 12.44 -11.21 55.53
CA PRO A 73 12.98 -10.00 54.90
C PRO A 73 12.72 -9.92 53.39
N VAL A 74 12.71 -8.67 52.91
CA VAL A 74 12.80 -8.25 51.52
C VAL A 74 13.88 -9.05 50.79
N THR A 75 13.47 -10.08 50.05
CA THR A 75 14.30 -10.77 49.07
C THR A 75 14.10 -10.06 47.75
N THR A 76 15.11 -9.29 47.37
CA THR A 76 15.24 -8.62 46.08
C THR A 76 15.04 -9.66 44.96
N PRO A 77 14.16 -9.42 43.97
CA PRO A 77 14.11 -10.29 42.80
C PRO A 77 15.47 -10.21 42.10
N ALA A 78 16.12 -11.36 42.01
CA ALA A 78 17.34 -11.54 41.25
C ALA A 78 17.10 -11.01 39.83
N SER A 79 17.88 -9.99 39.45
CA SER A 79 18.03 -9.59 38.06
C SER A 79 18.29 -10.86 37.24
N ALA A 80 17.43 -11.11 36.27
CA ALA A 80 17.77 -12.00 35.18
C ALA A 80 19.15 -11.57 34.65
N PRO A 81 20.07 -12.52 34.38
CA PRO A 81 21.36 -12.16 33.82
C PRO A 81 21.10 -11.33 32.56
N PRO A 82 21.77 -10.17 32.38
CA PRO A 82 21.68 -9.43 31.14
C PRO A 82 22.05 -10.41 30.03
N ALA A 83 21.13 -10.56 29.07
CA ALA A 83 21.37 -11.31 27.85
C ALA A 83 22.75 -10.89 27.36
N SER A 84 23.70 -11.81 27.45
CA SER A 84 25.08 -11.55 27.09
C SER A 84 25.06 -11.27 25.61
N THR A 85 25.10 -9.99 25.26
CA THR A 85 25.30 -9.48 23.92
C THR A 85 26.70 -9.91 23.52
N ASP A 86 26.79 -11.14 23.02
CA ASP A 86 27.94 -11.63 22.30
C ASP A 86 28.06 -10.79 21.02
N LEU A 87 28.64 -9.61 21.20
CA LEU A 87 28.96 -8.57 20.21
C LEU A 87 29.82 -9.11 19.06
N SER A 88 30.24 -10.37 19.12
CA SER A 88 31.17 -10.98 18.19
C SER A 88 30.53 -11.34 16.84
N LYS A 89 29.20 -11.35 16.70
CA LYS A 89 28.51 -11.69 15.44
C LYS A 89 27.20 -10.91 15.28
N LYS A 90 27.29 -9.63 14.96
CA LYS A 90 26.12 -8.87 14.49
C LYS A 90 25.56 -9.55 13.23
N LYS A 91 24.22 -9.58 13.11
CA LYS A 91 23.56 -10.13 11.92
C LYS A 91 23.63 -9.11 10.78
N PRO A 92 23.78 -9.54 9.52
CA PRO A 92 23.85 -8.61 8.39
C PRO A 92 22.54 -7.81 8.25
N PHE A 93 22.66 -6.56 7.81
CA PHE A 93 21.50 -5.74 7.46
C PHE A 93 20.87 -6.20 6.14
N LEU A 94 19.57 -6.51 6.17
CA LEU A 94 18.81 -6.95 5.01
C LEU A 94 17.94 -5.82 4.47
N HIS A 95 18.06 -5.53 3.19
CA HIS A 95 17.24 -4.54 2.51
C HIS A 95 16.04 -5.19 1.81
N SER A 96 14.87 -4.55 1.89
CA SER A 96 13.58 -5.08 1.40
C SER A 96 13.54 -5.30 -0.12
N ASP A 97 14.29 -4.52 -0.88
CA ASP A 97 14.46 -4.58 -2.34
C ASP A 97 15.43 -5.69 -2.79
N LEU A 98 16.32 -6.15 -1.91
CA LEU A 98 17.21 -7.29 -2.17
C LEU A 98 16.52 -8.64 -1.92
N VAL A 99 15.29 -8.61 -1.41
CA VAL A 99 14.46 -9.79 -1.20
C VAL A 99 14.05 -10.36 -2.56
N SER A 100 14.95 -11.16 -3.12
CA SER A 100 15.00 -11.52 -4.53
C SER A 100 13.88 -12.47 -4.98
N SER A 101 12.90 -12.79 -4.14
CA SER A 101 11.74 -13.55 -4.60
C SER A 101 10.50 -13.30 -3.75
N PRO A 102 9.51 -12.54 -4.26
CA PRO A 102 8.17 -12.43 -3.67
C PRO A 102 7.53 -13.80 -3.42
N ARG A 103 7.91 -14.82 -4.20
CA ARG A 103 7.42 -16.19 -4.07
C ARG A 103 7.80 -16.86 -2.75
N ASN A 104 8.93 -16.48 -2.15
CA ASN A 104 9.41 -17.09 -0.91
C ASN A 104 8.84 -16.40 0.35
N CYS A 105 8.26 -15.20 0.19
CA CYS A 105 7.77 -14.37 1.28
C CYS A 105 6.27 -14.50 1.56
N GLY A 106 5.63 -15.54 1.01
CA GLY A 106 4.19 -15.71 1.07
C GLY A 106 3.50 -14.86 0.00
N VAL A 107 2.62 -15.47 -0.79
CA VAL A 107 2.10 -14.91 -2.06
C VAL A 107 1.16 -13.71 -1.88
N SER A 108 0.80 -13.34 -0.66
CA SER A 108 -0.08 -12.20 -0.42
C SER A 108 0.28 -11.49 0.87
N GLN A 109 0.58 -10.19 0.79
CA GLN A 109 0.63 -9.29 1.96
C GLN A 109 -0.68 -9.32 2.77
N MET A 110 -1.78 -9.80 2.17
CA MET A 110 -3.08 -9.94 2.81
C MET A 110 -3.20 -11.15 3.74
N ILE A 111 -2.42 -12.22 3.53
CA ILE A 111 -2.37 -13.33 4.45
C ILE A 111 -1.20 -13.03 5.38
N LYS A 112 -1.50 -12.78 6.67
CA LYS A 112 -0.53 -12.51 7.74
C LYS A 112 0.29 -13.78 8.04
N SER A 113 0.98 -14.32 7.04
CA SER A 113 1.85 -15.46 7.21
C SER A 113 3.04 -15.03 8.05
N PRO A 114 3.52 -15.85 9.00
CA PRO A 114 4.73 -15.54 9.77
C PRO A 114 5.93 -15.25 8.84
N LYS A 115 5.99 -15.90 7.68
CA LYS A 115 7.06 -15.71 6.68
C LYS A 115 7.11 -14.30 6.11
N SER A 116 5.98 -13.64 5.85
CA SER A 116 5.98 -12.27 5.32
C SER A 116 6.47 -11.24 6.34
N ARG A 117 6.44 -11.59 7.64
CA ARG A 117 6.97 -10.80 8.76
C ARG A 117 8.43 -11.11 9.07
N SER A 118 9.02 -12.12 8.44
CA SER A 118 10.44 -12.42 8.62
C SER A 118 11.31 -11.26 8.14
N GLU A 119 12.45 -11.06 8.79
CA GLU A 119 13.40 -10.01 8.41
C GLU A 119 13.87 -10.16 6.95
N ALA A 120 14.06 -11.40 6.50
CA ALA A 120 14.42 -11.71 5.12
C ALA A 120 13.35 -11.28 4.10
N CYS A 121 12.11 -11.02 4.52
CA CYS A 121 11.02 -10.63 3.65
C CYS A 121 10.61 -9.17 3.82
N ALA A 122 10.59 -8.69 5.06
CA ALA A 122 10.25 -7.31 5.38
C ALA A 122 11.44 -6.36 5.16
N GLY A 123 12.68 -6.85 5.29
CA GLY A 123 13.90 -6.07 5.47
C GLY A 123 14.09 -5.63 6.92
N THR A 124 15.35 -5.39 7.33
CA THR A 124 15.77 -5.08 8.71
C THR A 124 15.08 -3.83 9.27
N VAL A 125 14.99 -2.75 8.50
CA VAL A 125 14.33 -1.50 8.96
C VAL A 125 12.89 -1.78 9.37
N LYS A 126 12.10 -2.35 8.45
CA LYS A 126 10.70 -2.64 8.69
C LYS A 126 10.52 -3.69 9.79
N TYR A 127 11.37 -4.70 9.81
CA TYR A 127 11.37 -5.74 10.84
C TYR A 127 11.56 -5.18 12.26
N CYS A 128 12.55 -4.29 12.43
CA CYS A 128 12.80 -3.64 13.72
C CYS A 128 11.70 -2.63 14.08
N ARG A 129 11.24 -1.81 13.12
CA ARG A 129 10.24 -0.77 13.33
C ARG A 129 8.86 -1.33 13.70
N GLU A 130 8.44 -2.40 13.04
CA GLU A 130 7.13 -3.04 13.27
C GLU A 130 7.17 -4.04 14.45
N GLY A 131 8.33 -4.20 15.11
CA GLY A 131 8.46 -5.12 16.23
C GLY A 131 8.39 -6.60 15.87
N PHE A 132 8.64 -6.96 14.61
CA PHE A 132 8.55 -8.34 14.13
C PHE A 132 9.57 -9.27 14.78
N PHE A 133 10.66 -8.71 15.33
CA PHE A 133 11.64 -9.46 16.14
C PHE A 133 11.01 -10.26 17.29
N ARG A 134 9.87 -9.78 17.83
CA ARG A 134 9.13 -10.48 18.89
C ARG A 134 8.50 -11.80 18.43
N ASP A 135 8.20 -11.94 17.14
CA ASP A 135 7.60 -13.16 16.60
C ASP A 135 8.66 -14.24 16.27
N PHE A 136 9.96 -13.92 16.37
CA PHE A 136 11.08 -14.80 16.01
C PHE A 136 12.04 -15.05 17.17
N ASP A 137 11.54 -14.94 18.40
CA ASP A 137 12.29 -15.16 19.64
C ASP A 137 13.55 -14.27 19.79
N GLU A 138 13.56 -13.10 19.13
CA GLU A 138 14.60 -12.10 19.30
C GLU A 138 14.19 -11.12 20.41
N SER A 139 14.98 -11.07 21.48
CA SER A 139 14.69 -10.27 22.66
C SER A 139 15.37 -8.91 22.58
N PHE A 140 14.76 -7.97 21.85
CA PHE A 140 15.14 -6.55 21.90
C PHE A 140 14.11 -5.76 22.70
N SER A 141 14.58 -4.78 23.47
CA SER A 141 13.72 -3.91 24.28
C SER A 141 12.97 -2.90 23.41
N ASN A 142 13.56 -2.48 22.29
CA ASN A 142 13.01 -1.47 21.38
C ASN A 142 13.60 -1.58 19.95
N GLU A 143 13.07 -0.76 19.04
CA GLU A 143 13.52 -0.65 17.64
C GLU A 143 15.01 -0.28 17.53
N ALA A 144 15.50 0.66 18.35
CA ALA A 144 16.87 1.14 18.27
C ALA A 144 17.88 0.04 18.63
N GLU A 145 17.60 -0.75 19.67
CA GLU A 145 18.40 -1.91 20.06
C GLU A 145 18.40 -2.98 18.97
N CYS A 146 17.24 -3.23 18.35
CA CYS A 146 17.14 -4.13 17.20
C CYS A 146 18.05 -3.67 16.04
N LEU A 147 18.02 -2.39 15.68
CA LEU A 147 18.87 -1.85 14.60
C LEU A 147 20.36 -1.86 14.96
N GLU A 148 20.72 -1.55 16.20
CA GLU A 148 22.12 -1.52 16.67
C GLU A 148 22.73 -2.93 16.76
N SER A 149 21.89 -3.96 16.96
CA SER A 149 22.31 -5.36 16.95
C SER A 149 22.74 -5.85 15.56
N ARG A 150 22.42 -5.10 14.50
CA ARG A 150 22.73 -5.46 13.12
C ARG A 150 24.02 -4.81 12.67
N ASP A 151 24.70 -5.45 11.74
CA ASP A 151 25.80 -4.80 11.05
C ASP A 151 25.25 -3.53 10.39
N PRO A 152 25.96 -2.40 10.47
CA PRO A 152 25.54 -1.19 9.77
C PRO A 152 25.31 -1.56 8.30
N PRO A 153 24.22 -1.09 7.68
CA PRO A 153 23.95 -1.40 6.28
C PRO A 153 25.19 -1.08 5.49
N SER A 154 25.78 -2.10 4.85
CA SER A 154 26.89 -1.88 3.95
C SER A 154 26.40 -0.84 2.96
N LEU A 155 26.97 0.37 3.01
CA LEU A 155 26.52 1.49 2.20
C LEU A 155 26.39 1.00 0.77
N ARG A 156 25.18 1.08 0.22
CA ARG A 156 24.90 0.47 -1.08
C ARG A 156 25.83 1.11 -2.11
N PRO A 157 26.35 0.32 -3.06
CA PRO A 157 27.28 0.85 -4.05
C PRO A 157 26.60 1.94 -4.88
N PHE A 158 27.34 3.00 -5.19
CA PHE A 158 26.88 4.05 -6.09
C PHE A 158 26.76 3.51 -7.51
N LYS A 159 25.56 3.53 -8.07
CA LYS A 159 25.24 3.02 -9.41
C LYS A 159 25.28 4.16 -10.43
N THR A 160 25.93 3.94 -11.56
CA THR A 160 25.97 4.90 -12.68
C THR A 160 24.70 4.90 -13.53
N GLY A 161 23.80 3.93 -13.33
CA GLY A 161 22.60 3.74 -14.14
C GLY A 161 22.87 3.00 -15.45
N ARG A 162 21.87 2.29 -15.96
CA ARG A 162 21.93 1.53 -17.21
C ARG A 162 20.69 1.80 -18.07
N PRO A 163 20.50 3.04 -18.53
CA PRO A 163 19.25 3.44 -19.20
C PRO A 163 19.02 2.68 -20.52
N THR A 164 20.06 2.13 -21.12
CA THR A 164 19.99 1.36 -22.38
C THR A 164 19.51 -0.07 -22.19
N GLU A 165 19.44 -0.60 -20.96
CA GLU A 165 18.87 -1.93 -20.75
C GLU A 165 17.39 -1.92 -21.14
N ARG A 166 16.94 -2.94 -21.86
CA ARG A 166 15.55 -3.03 -22.36
C ARG A 166 14.51 -2.95 -21.22
N ALA A 167 14.92 -3.33 -20.02
CA ALA A 167 14.13 -3.26 -18.80
C ALA A 167 14.06 -1.85 -18.16
N CYS A 168 14.84 -0.90 -18.66
CA CYS A 168 14.88 0.49 -18.21
C CYS A 168 14.13 1.45 -19.14
N VAL A 169 13.65 0.95 -20.28
CA VAL A 169 12.81 1.73 -21.18
C VAL A 169 11.44 1.95 -20.53
N ASP A 170 11.00 3.20 -20.49
CA ASP A 170 9.68 3.56 -20.00
C ASP A 170 8.60 2.97 -20.94
N ARG A 171 7.87 2.00 -20.41
CA ARG A 171 6.82 1.25 -21.11
C ARG A 171 5.63 1.12 -20.18
N PRO A 172 4.39 1.05 -20.72
CA PRO A 172 3.22 0.73 -19.91
C PRO A 172 3.46 -0.54 -19.08
N GLY A 173 3.32 -0.42 -17.76
CA GLY A 173 3.56 -1.50 -16.80
C GLY A 173 5.00 -1.62 -16.25
N ASN A 174 5.97 -0.85 -16.76
CA ASN A 174 7.38 -0.93 -16.32
C ASN A 174 7.93 0.37 -15.73
N ARG A 175 7.08 1.39 -15.54
CA ARG A 175 7.46 2.73 -15.07
C ARG A 175 8.28 2.71 -13.77
N ARG A 176 7.88 1.89 -12.79
CA ARG A 176 8.63 1.76 -11.52
C ARG A 176 10.06 1.26 -11.72
N LYS A 177 10.27 0.33 -12.67
CA LYS A 177 11.59 -0.19 -12.96
C LYS A 177 12.42 0.81 -13.75
N ALA A 178 11.82 1.51 -14.72
CA ALA A 178 12.47 2.59 -15.43
C ALA A 178 12.95 3.72 -14.48
N GLN A 179 12.24 3.93 -13.37
CA GLN A 179 12.61 4.87 -12.30
C GLN A 179 13.51 4.27 -11.20
N SER A 180 13.86 2.98 -11.29
CA SER A 180 14.73 2.34 -10.30
C SER A 180 16.16 2.86 -10.41
N GLU A 181 16.87 2.84 -9.29
CA GLU A 181 18.27 3.26 -9.20
C GLU A 181 19.19 2.53 -10.18
N ASP A 182 18.90 1.26 -10.51
CA ASP A 182 19.65 0.50 -11.52
C ASP A 182 19.53 1.12 -12.92
N CYS A 183 18.38 1.71 -13.24
CA CYS A 183 18.10 2.27 -14.55
C CYS A 183 18.57 3.72 -14.68
N VAL A 184 18.26 4.56 -13.69
CA VAL A 184 18.60 6.00 -13.74
C VAL A 184 19.97 6.33 -13.12
N GLY A 185 20.50 5.45 -12.28
CA GLY A 185 21.71 5.70 -11.49
C GLY A 185 21.44 6.46 -10.19
N THR A 186 22.32 6.29 -9.20
CA THR A 186 22.14 6.81 -7.83
C THR A 186 21.99 8.33 -7.78
N ALA A 187 22.82 9.08 -8.52
CA ALA A 187 22.74 10.55 -8.55
C ALA A 187 21.37 11.03 -9.02
N GLN A 188 20.90 10.50 -10.15
CA GLN A 188 19.62 10.86 -10.73
C GLN A 188 18.44 10.34 -9.90
N TYR A 189 18.59 9.17 -9.28
CA TYR A 189 17.61 8.57 -8.39
C TYR A 189 17.34 9.41 -7.14
N CYS A 190 18.40 9.86 -6.47
CA CYS A 190 18.28 10.71 -5.30
C CYS A 190 17.77 12.12 -5.66
N SER A 191 18.34 12.77 -6.69
CA SER A 191 17.93 14.13 -7.08
C SER A 191 16.48 14.23 -7.56
N GLN A 192 15.94 13.21 -8.24
CA GLN A 192 14.54 13.21 -8.67
C GLN A 192 13.56 12.72 -7.59
N GLY A 193 14.05 12.32 -6.41
CA GLY A 193 13.19 11.87 -5.32
C GLY A 193 12.56 10.49 -5.54
N TYR A 194 13.11 9.66 -6.43
CA TYR A 194 12.55 8.33 -6.73
C TYR A 194 12.57 7.37 -5.55
N PHE A 195 13.43 7.63 -4.56
CA PHE A 195 13.45 6.92 -3.28
C PHE A 195 12.11 6.96 -2.54
N ARG A 196 11.37 8.07 -2.63
CA ARG A 196 10.06 8.22 -1.98
C ARG A 196 9.01 7.28 -2.57
N VAL A 197 9.02 7.13 -3.89
CA VAL A 197 8.07 6.27 -4.61
C VAL A 197 8.42 4.79 -4.45
N SER A 198 9.70 4.50 -4.27
CA SER A 198 10.21 3.14 -4.02
C SER A 198 10.02 2.68 -2.58
N GLY A 199 9.56 3.57 -1.68
CA GLY A 199 9.32 3.26 -0.27
C GLY A 199 10.58 3.25 0.59
N GLU A 200 11.63 3.98 0.17
CA GLU A 200 12.81 4.21 0.99
C GLU A 200 12.58 5.44 1.89
N ASP A 201 12.89 5.30 3.18
CA ASP A 201 12.61 6.28 4.23
C ASP A 201 13.71 7.36 4.35
N PHE A 202 14.10 8.01 3.25
CA PHE A 202 15.01 9.17 3.31
C PHE A 202 14.22 10.47 3.41
N ALA A 203 14.66 11.40 4.27
CA ALA A 203 14.02 12.71 4.40
C ALA A 203 14.29 13.60 3.18
N ASN A 204 15.51 13.54 2.64
CA ASN A 204 15.97 14.40 1.55
C ASN A 204 17.00 13.71 0.63
N GLU A 205 17.39 14.43 -0.43
CA GLU A 205 18.37 13.99 -1.41
C GLU A 205 19.74 13.73 -0.77
N GLU A 206 20.17 14.58 0.16
CA GLU A 206 21.49 14.48 0.79
C GLU A 206 21.61 13.23 1.66
N GLU A 207 20.54 12.86 2.36
CA GLU A 207 20.46 11.62 3.13
C GLU A 207 20.46 10.40 2.21
N CYS A 208 19.71 10.47 1.09
CA CYS A 208 19.75 9.45 0.05
C CYS A 208 21.17 9.26 -0.48
N LEU A 209 21.88 10.33 -0.85
CA LEU A 209 23.25 10.25 -1.36
C LEU A 209 24.26 9.77 -0.31
N LYS A 210 24.14 10.21 0.95
CA LYS A 210 25.00 9.77 2.06
C LYS A 210 24.82 8.29 2.38
N SER A 211 23.64 7.73 2.16
CA SER A 211 23.37 6.30 2.35
C SER A 211 24.07 5.40 1.32
N ARG A 212 24.63 6.00 0.25
CA ARG A 212 25.28 5.29 -0.86
C ARG A 212 26.78 5.56 -0.82
N ASN A 213 27.58 4.52 -1.03
CA ASN A 213 29.03 4.64 -0.98
C ASN A 213 29.57 5.13 -2.33
N PRO A 214 30.04 6.38 -2.46
CA PRO A 214 30.72 6.80 -3.69
C PRO A 214 32.04 6.05 -3.90
N ALA A 215 32.66 5.52 -2.84
CA ALA A 215 34.01 4.96 -2.89
C ALA A 215 34.09 3.56 -3.52
N SER A 216 32.97 2.86 -3.72
CA SER A 216 33.00 1.44 -4.14
C SER A 216 32.92 1.22 -5.66
N GLY A 217 32.76 2.27 -6.49
CA GLY A 217 32.32 2.10 -7.88
C GLY A 217 33.21 2.64 -8.99
N ALA A 218 34.04 3.66 -8.78
CA ALA A 218 34.81 4.24 -9.88
C ALA A 218 36.04 4.99 -9.37
N ALA A 219 37.23 4.59 -9.82
CA ALA A 219 38.27 5.58 -10.04
C ALA A 219 37.66 6.69 -10.91
N PRO A 220 37.76 7.97 -10.53
CA PRO A 220 37.19 9.05 -11.33
C PRO A 220 37.71 8.93 -12.77
N PRO A 221 36.85 9.07 -13.79
CA PRO A 221 37.36 9.23 -15.14
C PRO A 221 38.34 10.40 -15.10
N VAL A 222 39.60 10.13 -15.45
CA VAL A 222 40.62 11.15 -15.62
C VAL A 222 40.13 12.04 -16.77
N ILE A 223 39.45 13.12 -16.43
CA ILE A 223 39.11 14.17 -17.38
C ILE A 223 40.42 14.93 -17.60
N GLU A 224 41.08 14.61 -18.70
CA GLU A 224 42.17 15.39 -19.26
C GLU A 224 41.62 16.80 -19.58
N PRO A 225 42.24 17.88 -19.06
CA PRO A 225 41.70 19.23 -19.18
C PRO A 225 41.78 19.75 -20.62
N GLU A 226 40.61 19.96 -21.23
CA GLU A 226 40.45 20.66 -22.51
C GLU A 226 40.73 22.17 -22.33
N PRO A 227 41.51 22.82 -23.24
CA PRO A 227 41.97 24.19 -23.05
C PRO A 227 40.89 25.25 -23.29
N ALA A 228 40.96 26.30 -22.48
CA ALA A 228 40.06 27.44 -22.44
C ALA A 228 39.92 28.18 -23.78
N ALA A 229 38.67 28.47 -24.16
CA ALA A 229 38.34 29.51 -25.14
C ALA A 229 37.23 30.43 -24.60
N THR A 230 37.71 31.57 -24.07
CA THR A 230 37.19 32.94 -24.14
C THR A 230 35.73 33.20 -24.54
N ALA A 231 35.02 33.90 -23.64
CA ALA A 231 33.70 34.52 -23.83
C ALA A 231 33.68 35.65 -24.90
N PRO A 232 32.51 36.21 -25.30
CA PRO A 232 31.95 37.30 -24.49
C PRO A 232 30.40 37.37 -24.43
N ALA A 233 29.97 38.21 -23.49
CA ALA A 233 28.62 38.52 -23.04
C ALA A 233 27.65 39.07 -24.10
N THR A 234 26.35 38.79 -23.92
CA THR A 234 25.26 39.72 -24.26
C THR A 234 24.01 39.42 -23.43
N ALA A 235 23.67 40.33 -22.50
CA ALA A 235 22.30 40.54 -22.03
C ALA A 235 21.62 41.51 -23.04
N PRO A 236 20.27 41.56 -23.21
CA PRO A 236 19.39 42.06 -22.14
C PRO A 236 17.92 41.55 -22.16
N ALA A 237 17.18 42.10 -21.19
CA ALA A 237 15.76 42.47 -21.23
C ALA A 237 14.71 41.46 -20.70
N SER A 238 14.36 41.72 -19.44
CA SER A 238 13.03 41.51 -18.86
C SER A 238 11.92 42.02 -19.78
N ASN A 239 10.88 41.21 -19.97
CA ASN A 239 9.54 41.67 -20.29
C ASN A 239 8.52 40.79 -19.57
N SER A 240 8.09 41.28 -18.40
CA SER A 240 6.87 40.81 -17.76
C SER A 240 5.68 41.29 -18.58
N SER A 241 4.96 40.38 -19.21
CA SER A 241 3.60 40.61 -19.70
C SER A 241 2.68 39.65 -18.99
N ALA A 242 1.88 40.20 -18.08
CA ALA A 242 0.76 39.52 -17.47
C ALA A 242 -0.27 39.20 -18.56
N SER A 243 -0.25 37.97 -19.06
CA SER A 243 -1.33 37.45 -19.89
C SER A 243 -2.57 37.27 -19.01
N ALA A 244 -3.60 38.06 -19.32
CA ALA A 244 -4.95 37.79 -18.86
C ALA A 244 -5.34 36.33 -19.19
N PRO A 245 -6.09 35.64 -18.32
CA PRO A 245 -6.53 34.28 -18.60
C PRO A 245 -7.35 34.28 -19.89
N PRO A 246 -7.08 33.38 -20.85
CA PRO A 246 -7.94 33.23 -22.01
C PRO A 246 -9.34 32.89 -21.51
N ALA A 247 -10.31 33.68 -21.94
CA ALA A 247 -11.73 33.42 -21.71
C ALA A 247 -12.00 31.95 -22.02
N SER A 248 -12.37 31.20 -20.98
CA SER A 248 -12.64 29.79 -21.05
C SER A 248 -13.67 29.55 -22.15
N ALA A 249 -13.19 29.11 -23.32
CA ALA A 249 -14.05 28.58 -24.35
C ALA A 249 -14.89 27.52 -23.66
N SER A 250 -16.22 27.66 -23.80
CA SER A 250 -17.22 26.83 -23.13
C SER A 250 -17.11 25.39 -23.64
N LEU A 251 -16.07 24.68 -23.19
CA LEU A 251 -15.84 23.28 -23.42
C LEU A 251 -17.03 22.58 -22.78
N SER A 252 -17.80 21.88 -23.63
CA SER A 252 -18.96 21.13 -23.20
C SER A 252 -18.55 20.18 -22.07
N LYS A 253 -18.97 20.51 -20.86
CA LYS A 253 -18.56 19.81 -19.65
C LYS A 253 -19.05 18.37 -19.71
N LYS A 254 -18.13 17.41 -19.73
CA LYS A 254 -18.46 15.97 -19.75
C LYS A 254 -19.15 15.57 -18.43
N PRO A 255 -20.04 14.55 -18.42
CA PRO A 255 -20.71 14.13 -17.19
C PRO A 255 -19.73 13.49 -16.19
N PHE A 256 -19.89 13.79 -14.90
CA PHE A 256 -19.11 13.17 -13.83
C PHE A 256 -19.59 11.75 -13.53
N LYS A 257 -18.67 10.78 -13.55
CA LYS A 257 -18.92 9.37 -13.27
C LYS A 257 -18.44 9.01 -11.86
N LEU A 258 -19.39 8.77 -10.95
CA LEU A 258 -19.10 8.43 -9.55
C LEU A 258 -18.49 7.03 -9.36
N ARG A 259 -18.82 6.07 -10.23
CA ARG A 259 -18.43 4.67 -10.06
C ARG A 259 -17.80 4.14 -11.33
N GLY A 260 -16.73 3.39 -11.17
CA GLY A 260 -16.17 2.57 -12.22
C GLY A 260 -17.20 1.55 -12.75
N GLY A 261 -17.13 1.24 -14.03
CA GLY A 261 -17.86 0.13 -14.63
C GLY A 261 -17.54 -1.19 -13.91
N THR A 262 -18.39 -2.20 -14.08
CA THR A 262 -18.06 -3.54 -13.58
C THR A 262 -16.75 -4.01 -14.23
N PRO A 263 -15.87 -4.76 -13.52
CA PRO A 263 -14.58 -5.21 -14.06
C PRO A 263 -14.71 -5.91 -15.42
N THR A 264 -15.84 -6.58 -15.65
CA THR A 264 -16.18 -7.24 -16.91
C THR A 264 -16.33 -6.27 -18.09
N SER A 265 -16.76 -5.03 -17.84
CA SER A 265 -16.91 -3.96 -18.84
C SER A 265 -15.63 -3.16 -19.07
N CYS A 266 -14.65 -3.31 -18.19
CA CYS A 266 -13.40 -2.56 -18.17
C CYS A 266 -12.25 -3.17 -18.98
N GLY A 267 -12.49 -4.31 -19.63
CA GLY A 267 -11.43 -5.09 -20.28
C GLY A 267 -10.64 -5.89 -19.24
N LEU A 268 -10.70 -7.23 -19.34
CA LEU A 268 -9.94 -8.13 -18.47
C LEU A 268 -8.46 -8.29 -18.91
N LEU A 269 -8.10 -7.77 -20.09
CA LEU A 269 -6.80 -8.02 -20.70
C LEU A 269 -5.83 -6.89 -20.36
N ILE A 270 -4.71 -7.27 -19.74
CA ILE A 270 -3.57 -6.40 -19.49
C ILE A 270 -3.18 -5.72 -20.81
N GLY A 271 -3.31 -4.40 -20.88
CA GLY A 271 -2.95 -3.58 -22.05
C GLY A 271 -4.13 -3.07 -22.89
N ASP A 272 -5.38 -3.36 -22.56
CA ASP A 272 -6.51 -2.70 -23.21
C ASP A 272 -6.58 -1.23 -22.75
N PRO A 273 -6.45 -0.22 -23.65
CA PRO A 273 -6.57 1.19 -23.27
C PRO A 273 -7.94 1.51 -22.63
N ARG A 274 -8.96 0.68 -22.85
CA ARG A 274 -10.27 0.82 -22.18
C ARG A 274 -10.18 0.64 -20.66
N ALA A 275 -9.20 -0.11 -20.17
CA ALA A 275 -8.97 -0.28 -18.73
C ALA A 275 -8.71 1.07 -18.06
N HIS A 276 -8.02 2.01 -18.73
CA HIS A 276 -7.71 3.34 -18.20
C HIS A 276 -8.81 4.39 -18.46
N SER A 277 -9.92 4.00 -19.06
CA SER A 277 -10.99 4.95 -19.37
C SER A 277 -11.68 5.49 -18.12
N GLU A 278 -12.17 6.73 -18.19
CA GLU A 278 -12.96 7.36 -17.12
C GLU A 278 -14.22 6.53 -16.77
N ALA A 279 -14.76 5.78 -17.74
CA ALA A 279 -15.86 4.87 -17.51
C ALA A 279 -15.49 3.72 -16.56
N CYS A 280 -14.24 3.28 -16.57
CA CYS A 280 -13.78 2.17 -15.77
C CYS A 280 -13.32 2.59 -14.37
N PHE A 281 -12.57 3.68 -14.25
CA PHE A 281 -12.03 4.14 -12.96
C PHE A 281 -12.98 5.09 -12.21
N GLY A 282 -13.94 5.70 -12.90
CA GLY A 282 -14.67 6.85 -12.40
C GLY A 282 -13.85 8.13 -12.50
N THR A 283 -14.53 9.29 -12.48
CA THR A 283 -13.93 10.60 -12.74
C THR A 283 -12.83 10.96 -11.74
N VAL A 284 -12.99 10.62 -10.46
CA VAL A 284 -12.02 10.99 -9.42
C VAL A 284 -10.68 10.30 -9.65
N LEU A 285 -10.68 8.98 -9.79
CA LEU A 285 -9.45 8.22 -10.03
C LEU A 285 -8.86 8.52 -11.41
N TYR A 286 -9.71 8.77 -12.41
CA TYR A 286 -9.28 9.19 -13.75
C TYR A 286 -8.49 10.51 -13.73
N CYS A 287 -9.00 11.52 -13.01
CA CYS A 287 -8.30 12.80 -12.86
C CYS A 287 -7.05 12.68 -11.98
N ARG A 288 -7.15 11.98 -10.85
CA ARG A 288 -6.02 11.83 -9.90
C ARG A 288 -4.83 11.08 -10.47
N ASN A 289 -5.09 10.07 -11.31
CA ASN A 289 -4.02 9.29 -11.95
C ASN A 289 -3.55 9.90 -13.29
N GLU A 290 -4.02 11.10 -13.63
CA GLU A 290 -3.68 11.81 -14.86
C GLU A 290 -3.99 11.06 -16.17
N PHE A 291 -4.94 10.12 -16.16
CA PHE A 291 -5.28 9.35 -17.37
C PHE A 291 -5.80 10.25 -18.49
N PHE A 292 -6.34 11.43 -18.18
CA PHE A 292 -6.70 12.43 -19.18
C PHE A 292 -5.56 12.81 -20.13
N ARG A 293 -4.30 12.73 -19.68
CA ARG A 293 -3.13 12.96 -20.55
C ARG A 293 -2.95 11.83 -21.57
N GLU A 294 -3.18 10.58 -21.16
CA GLU A 294 -3.08 9.40 -22.04
C GLU A 294 -4.15 9.43 -23.14
N PHE A 295 -5.33 9.99 -22.86
CA PHE A 295 -6.42 10.16 -23.82
C PHE A 295 -6.34 11.46 -24.65
N GLY A 296 -5.25 12.23 -24.52
CA GLY A 296 -5.05 13.46 -25.28
C GLY A 296 -6.04 14.57 -24.92
N GLU A 297 -6.57 14.59 -23.69
CA GLU A 297 -7.33 15.74 -23.23
C GLU A 297 -6.36 16.89 -22.88
N ASN A 298 -6.61 18.07 -23.43
CA ASN A 298 -5.84 19.29 -23.15
C ASN A 298 -6.21 19.87 -21.77
N ILE A 299 -5.87 19.13 -20.72
CA ILE A 299 -6.11 19.49 -19.33
C ILE A 299 -4.75 19.51 -18.64
N SER A 300 -4.45 20.58 -17.92
CA SER A 300 -3.12 20.84 -17.36
C SER A 300 -2.94 20.29 -15.94
N SER A 301 -4.03 20.10 -15.19
CA SER A 301 -3.99 19.62 -13.80
C SER A 301 -5.18 18.74 -13.41
N GLU A 302 -5.06 18.04 -12.28
CA GLU A 302 -6.15 17.27 -11.66
C GLU A 302 -7.37 18.14 -11.36
N GLU A 303 -7.17 19.35 -10.82
CA GLU A 303 -8.24 20.28 -10.46
C GLU A 303 -8.99 20.76 -11.70
N GLU A 304 -8.28 21.09 -12.78
CA GLU A 304 -8.87 21.46 -14.05
C GLU A 304 -9.66 20.27 -14.64
N CYS A 305 -9.14 19.04 -14.51
CA CYS A 305 -9.85 17.83 -14.90
C CYS A 305 -11.18 17.71 -14.16
N LEU A 306 -11.19 17.83 -12.84
CA LEU A 306 -12.39 17.74 -12.03
C LEU A 306 -13.39 18.87 -12.32
N GLN A 307 -12.91 20.08 -12.59
CA GLN A 307 -13.75 21.24 -12.94
C GLN A 307 -14.36 21.14 -14.35
N SER A 308 -13.68 20.43 -15.27
CA SER A 308 -14.19 20.16 -16.62
C SER A 308 -15.40 19.22 -16.64
N ARG A 309 -15.71 18.57 -15.51
CA ARG A 309 -16.78 17.58 -15.39
C ARG A 309 -18.01 18.14 -14.66
N THR A 310 -19.18 17.96 -15.25
CA THR A 310 -20.45 18.36 -14.63
C THR A 310 -20.82 17.35 -13.55
N ARG A 311 -20.70 17.75 -12.28
CA ARG A 311 -21.24 16.95 -11.17
C ARG A 311 -22.75 16.75 -11.37
N PRO A 312 -23.30 15.54 -11.18
CA PRO A 312 -24.73 15.36 -11.17
C PRO A 312 -25.31 16.30 -10.11
N SER A 313 -26.12 17.26 -10.55
CA SER A 313 -26.84 18.12 -9.63
C SER A 313 -27.64 17.21 -8.70
N ARG A 314 -27.46 17.35 -7.38
CA ARG A 314 -28.24 16.66 -6.33
C ARG A 314 -29.73 17.08 -6.34
N ARG A 315 -30.30 17.37 -7.52
CA ARG A 315 -31.68 17.79 -7.69
C ARG A 315 -32.58 16.55 -7.67
N ARG A 316 -33.32 16.46 -6.56
CA ARG A 316 -34.73 16.01 -6.50
C ARG A 316 -35.01 14.50 -6.37
N SER A 317 -34.36 13.83 -5.41
CA SER A 317 -34.93 12.61 -4.80
C SER A 317 -35.83 12.91 -3.58
N GLN A 318 -36.18 14.19 -3.34
CA GLN A 318 -37.24 14.58 -2.40
C GLN A 318 -38.55 14.96 -3.13
N GLN A 319 -38.87 14.32 -4.26
CA GLN A 319 -40.23 14.42 -4.77
C GLN A 319 -41.09 13.57 -3.83
N ALA A 320 -41.79 14.27 -2.93
CA ALA A 320 -42.66 13.74 -1.90
C ALA A 320 -43.44 12.53 -2.42
N ALA A 321 -43.34 11.41 -1.69
CA ALA A 321 -44.27 10.31 -1.86
C ALA A 321 -45.70 10.88 -1.78
N PRO A 322 -46.59 10.58 -2.74
CA PRO A 322 -47.98 10.95 -2.61
C PRO A 322 -48.51 10.32 -1.31
N GLN A 323 -49.04 11.15 -0.41
CA GLN A 323 -49.70 10.67 0.79
C GLN A 323 -50.84 9.74 0.36
N PRO A 324 -51.00 8.57 0.99
CA PRO A 324 -52.14 7.71 0.69
C PRO A 324 -53.42 8.43 1.12
N ALA A 325 -54.33 8.61 0.17
CA ALA A 325 -55.67 9.11 0.43
C ALA A 325 -56.36 8.18 1.44
N SER A 326 -56.82 8.76 2.55
CA SER A 326 -57.69 8.10 3.52
C SER A 326 -59.01 7.72 2.83
N VAL A 327 -59.25 6.42 2.66
CA VAL A 327 -60.57 5.90 2.32
C VAL A 327 -61.39 5.79 3.59
N ASP A 328 -62.30 6.73 3.78
CA ASP A 328 -63.43 6.61 4.70
C ASP A 328 -64.36 5.50 4.20
N ALA A 329 -64.46 4.41 4.95
CA ALA A 329 -65.48 3.39 4.78
C ALA A 329 -66.61 3.64 5.79
N ALA A 330 -67.63 4.39 5.37
CA ALA A 330 -68.92 4.40 6.03
C ALA A 330 -69.62 3.05 5.79
N THR A 331 -69.78 2.24 6.84
CA THR A 331 -70.73 1.13 6.84
C THR A 331 -71.94 1.52 7.66
N LYS A 332 -73.07 1.47 6.95
CA LYS A 332 -74.44 1.75 7.39
C LYS A 332 -75.00 0.51 8.10
N VAL A 333 -75.65 0.70 9.24
CA VAL A 333 -76.77 -0.12 9.75
C VAL A 333 -77.91 0.82 10.03
#